data_AF-A0A2E6GUD0-F1
#
_entry.id   AF-A0A2E6GUD0-F1
#
_cell.length_a   1.000
_cell.length_b   1.000
_cell.length_c   1.000
_cell.angle_alpha   90.00
_cell.angle_beta   90.00
_cell.angle_gamma   90.00
#
_symmetry.space_group_name_H-M   'P 1'
#
loop_
_entity.id
_entity.type
_entity.pdbx_description
1 polymer ?
#
loop_
_entity_poly.entity_id
_entity_poly.type
_entity_poly.pdbx_seq_one_letter_code
_entity_poly.pdbx_strand_id
1 'polypeptide(L)'
;MKFNNIITIISAASLLWSCVTDSGNENVDDFDIKELLANTADRIILPQFEDLKESTAALESAYSDFESSTTGENLRALQNKFNESYIAWQACSFVNYGNTTLLTLSSTLNTYPTDVDKINSTFETTEEFDLKSAEYAKIIGFPGLDYLLFEGNENEIIERVSSKAIEYCSKNVDLIKTESESAYAYWKNNTDNFYTEFKTSSSKTNGSPFSFFINGYVKNVEVLKNGQLGFPA
;
A
#
# COMPACT_ATOMS: atom_id res chain seq x y z
N MET A 1 11.29 -56.09 15.68
CA MET A 1 12.07 -54.87 16.04
C MET A 1 13.10 -54.46 14.97
N LYS A 2 12.83 -54.68 13.67
CA LYS A 2 13.77 -54.36 12.57
C LYS A 2 13.20 -53.45 11.47
N PHE A 3 11.89 -53.17 11.49
CA PHE A 3 11.24 -52.31 10.49
C PHE A 3 11.26 -50.82 10.85
N ASN A 4 11.11 -50.48 12.14
CA ASN A 4 11.16 -49.07 12.58
C ASN A 4 12.54 -48.43 12.33
N ASN A 5 13.64 -49.19 12.47
CA ASN A 5 14.98 -48.68 12.20
C ASN A 5 15.25 -48.44 10.71
N ILE A 6 14.53 -49.13 9.81
CA ILE A 6 14.67 -48.94 8.36
C ILE A 6 13.94 -47.66 7.92
N ILE A 7 12.78 -47.36 8.52
CA ILE A 7 12.02 -46.12 8.24
C ILE A 7 12.80 -44.88 8.73
N THR A 8 13.47 -44.96 9.89
CA THR A 8 14.30 -43.85 10.40
C THR A 8 15.53 -43.60 9.52
N ILE A 9 16.13 -44.64 8.93
CA ILE A 9 17.28 -44.51 8.03
C ILE A 9 16.87 -43.93 6.66
N ILE A 10 15.70 -44.31 6.13
CA ILE A 10 15.18 -43.78 4.86
C ILE A 10 14.76 -42.31 5.00
N SER A 11 14.17 -41.91 6.13
CA SER A 11 13.79 -40.51 6.40
C SER A 11 15.00 -39.60 6.68
N ALA A 12 16.12 -40.15 7.13
CA ALA A 12 17.38 -39.40 7.27
C ALA A 12 18.14 -39.28 5.94
N ALA A 13 18.01 -40.27 5.04
CA ALA A 13 18.62 -40.23 3.72
C ALA A 13 17.95 -39.23 2.76
N SER A 14 16.66 -38.95 2.92
CA SER A 14 15.93 -37.95 2.12
C SER A 14 16.31 -36.49 2.45
N LEU A 15 17.01 -36.24 3.56
CA LEU A 15 17.51 -34.91 3.95
C LEU A 15 18.90 -34.60 3.38
N LEU A 16 19.56 -35.56 2.73
CA LEU A 16 20.91 -35.39 2.17
C LEU A 16 20.91 -35.06 0.68
N TRP A 17 19.74 -34.94 0.04
CA TRP A 17 19.64 -34.62 -1.40
C TRP A 17 19.56 -33.12 -1.73
N SER A 18 19.73 -32.24 -0.74
CA SER A 18 19.77 -30.79 -0.96
C SER A 18 21.17 -30.17 -0.84
N CYS A 19 22.24 -30.96 -0.89
CA CYS A 19 23.57 -30.44 -1.17
C CYS A 19 23.96 -30.80 -2.60
N VAL A 20 23.57 -29.94 -3.54
CA VAL A 20 24.34 -29.77 -4.78
C VAL A 20 25.70 -29.23 -4.35
N THR A 21 26.71 -30.08 -4.32
CA THR A 21 28.10 -29.64 -4.33
C THR A 21 28.43 -29.28 -5.78
N ASP A 22 28.11 -28.05 -6.19
CA ASP A 22 28.68 -27.52 -7.43
C ASP A 22 30.09 -27.03 -7.12
N SER A 23 31.08 -27.81 -7.55
CA SER A 23 32.47 -27.40 -7.67
C SER A 23 32.74 -26.91 -9.09
N GLY A 24 31.88 -26.02 -9.56
CA GLY A 24 32.01 -25.24 -10.77
C GLY A 24 32.09 -23.78 -10.37
N ASN A 25 32.89 -23.01 -11.09
CA ASN A 25 32.85 -21.57 -11.04
C ASN A 25 31.44 -21.13 -11.48
N GLU A 26 30.48 -21.08 -10.56
CA GLU A 26 29.17 -20.46 -10.81
C GLU A 26 29.51 -19.04 -11.27
N ASN A 27 29.32 -18.76 -12.54
CA ASN A 27 29.38 -17.40 -13.04
C ASN A 27 28.29 -16.63 -12.29
N VAL A 28 28.67 -15.91 -11.25
CA VAL A 28 27.82 -14.99 -10.46
C VAL A 28 27.33 -13.80 -11.31
N ASP A 29 27.43 -13.88 -12.64
CA ASP A 29 27.31 -12.75 -13.57
C ASP A 29 26.28 -12.98 -14.69
N ASP A 30 25.22 -13.75 -14.41
CA ASP A 30 24.05 -13.86 -15.31
C ASP A 30 22.76 -13.27 -14.69
N PHE A 31 22.90 -12.36 -13.72
CA PHE A 31 21.75 -11.64 -13.18
C PHE A 31 21.37 -10.48 -14.10
N ASP A 32 20.40 -10.72 -14.98
CA ASP A 32 19.87 -9.70 -15.90
C ASP A 32 18.96 -8.71 -15.15
N ILE A 33 19.57 -7.62 -14.69
CA ILE A 33 18.86 -6.50 -14.06
C ILE A 33 17.83 -5.87 -14.99
N LYS A 34 18.14 -5.79 -16.28
CA LYS A 34 17.24 -5.16 -17.24
C LYS A 34 15.97 -6.01 -17.38
N GLU A 35 16.12 -7.33 -17.49
CA GLU A 35 14.97 -8.25 -17.51
C GLU A 35 14.16 -8.16 -16.20
N LEU A 36 14.83 -8.16 -15.04
CA LEU A 36 14.17 -8.00 -13.74
C LEU A 36 13.36 -6.70 -13.68
N LEU A 37 13.95 -5.57 -14.04
CA LEU A 37 13.30 -4.26 -13.95
C LEU A 37 12.19 -4.10 -14.99
N ALA A 38 12.37 -4.65 -16.20
CA ALA A 38 11.32 -4.71 -17.20
C ALA A 38 10.11 -5.50 -16.70
N ASN A 39 10.33 -6.70 -16.15
CA ASN A 39 9.29 -7.53 -15.57
C ASN A 39 8.61 -6.86 -14.36
N THR A 40 9.40 -6.24 -13.48
CA THR A 40 8.90 -5.56 -12.29
C THR A 40 8.03 -4.37 -12.64
N ALA A 41 8.43 -3.56 -13.62
CA ALA A 41 7.62 -2.43 -14.07
C ALA A 41 6.33 -2.90 -14.76
N ASP A 42 6.43 -3.80 -15.75
CA ASP A 42 5.31 -4.17 -16.62
C ASP A 42 4.28 -5.08 -15.94
N ARG A 43 4.73 -5.96 -15.03
CA ARG A 43 3.89 -7.04 -14.48
C ARG A 43 3.62 -6.93 -12.99
N ILE A 44 4.28 -6.00 -12.30
CA ILE A 44 4.10 -5.80 -10.85
C ILE A 44 3.67 -4.38 -10.58
N ILE A 45 4.55 -3.38 -10.77
CA ILE A 45 4.30 -2.02 -10.32
C ILE A 45 3.12 -1.37 -11.07
N LEU A 46 3.12 -1.40 -12.41
CA LEU A 46 2.07 -0.76 -13.19
C LEU A 46 0.68 -1.39 -12.93
N PRO A 47 0.52 -2.73 -12.93
CA PRO A 47 -0.74 -3.36 -12.54
C PRO A 47 -1.18 -3.02 -11.11
N GLN A 48 -0.27 -3.01 -10.13
CA GLN A 48 -0.64 -2.71 -8.75
C GLN A 48 -1.14 -1.27 -8.57
N PHE A 49 -0.56 -0.30 -9.27
CA PHE A 49 -1.10 1.07 -9.28
C PHE A 49 -2.43 1.18 -10.02
N GLU A 50 -2.66 0.35 -11.04
CA GLU A 50 -3.95 0.25 -11.71
C GLU A 50 -5.02 -0.29 -10.75
N ASP A 51 -4.72 -1.36 -10.02
CA ASP A 51 -5.58 -1.95 -9.01
C ASP A 51 -5.90 -0.94 -7.89
N LEU A 52 -4.90 -0.17 -7.43
CA LEU A 52 -5.11 0.89 -6.44
C LEU A 52 -6.04 2.01 -6.98
N LYS A 53 -5.83 2.48 -8.21
CA LYS A 53 -6.69 3.47 -8.87
C LYS A 53 -8.14 2.97 -8.99
N GLU A 54 -8.35 1.72 -9.40
CA GLU A 54 -9.69 1.15 -9.59
C GLU A 54 -10.40 0.89 -8.26
N SER A 55 -9.70 0.35 -7.27
CA SER A 55 -10.27 0.09 -5.95
C SER A 55 -10.66 1.39 -5.24
N THR A 56 -9.84 2.43 -5.31
CA THR A 56 -10.15 3.73 -4.69
C THR A 56 -11.29 4.49 -5.38
N ALA A 57 -11.46 4.33 -6.69
CA ALA A 57 -12.67 4.80 -7.39
C ALA A 57 -13.94 4.03 -6.95
N ALA A 58 -13.81 2.71 -6.71
CA ALA A 58 -14.90 1.91 -6.17
C ALA A 58 -15.23 2.27 -4.71
N LEU A 59 -14.23 2.66 -3.90
CA LEU A 59 -14.40 3.19 -2.55
C LEU A 59 -15.19 4.50 -2.56
N GLU A 60 -14.85 5.45 -3.44
CA GLU A 60 -15.62 6.70 -3.62
C GLU A 60 -17.07 6.42 -4.04
N SER A 61 -17.28 5.47 -4.96
CA SER A 61 -18.62 5.06 -5.38
C SER A 61 -19.42 4.47 -4.21
N ALA A 62 -18.83 3.58 -3.42
CA ALA A 62 -19.47 2.99 -2.25
C ALA A 62 -19.78 4.03 -1.15
N TYR A 63 -18.93 5.05 -1.00
CA TYR A 63 -19.19 6.17 -0.11
C TYR A 63 -20.40 6.99 -0.59
N SER A 64 -20.47 7.28 -1.89
CA SER A 64 -21.61 7.98 -2.50
C SER A 64 -22.93 7.20 -2.32
N ASP A 65 -22.90 5.87 -2.47
CA ASP A 65 -24.06 5.01 -2.22
C ASP A 65 -24.51 5.07 -0.76
N PHE A 66 -23.56 5.05 0.19
CA PHE A 66 -23.84 5.21 1.62
C PHE A 66 -24.43 6.59 1.97
N GLU A 67 -23.93 7.67 1.37
CA GLU A 67 -24.49 9.02 1.55
C GLU A 67 -25.91 9.12 0.98
N SER A 68 -26.15 8.51 -0.18
CA SER A 68 -27.48 8.52 -0.81
C SER A 68 -28.52 7.69 -0.04
N SER A 69 -28.05 6.65 0.67
CA SER A 69 -28.89 5.75 1.45
C SER A 69 -28.12 5.20 2.65
N THR A 70 -28.24 5.90 3.78
CA THR A 70 -27.54 5.55 5.02
C THR A 70 -28.16 4.31 5.68
N THR A 71 -27.64 3.13 5.34
CA THR A 71 -28.07 1.85 5.87
C THR A 71 -26.86 1.02 6.31
N GLY A 72 -27.08 0.06 7.22
CA GLY A 72 -26.02 -0.88 7.62
C GLY A 72 -25.50 -1.74 6.45
N GLU A 73 -26.32 -2.01 5.44
CA GLU A 73 -25.88 -2.71 4.22
C GLU A 73 -24.88 -1.88 3.42
N ASN A 74 -25.19 -0.60 3.18
CA ASN A 74 -24.28 0.30 2.47
C ASN A 74 -23.03 0.62 3.30
N LEU A 75 -23.11 0.67 4.64
CA LEU A 75 -21.93 0.79 5.49
C LEU A 75 -21.00 -0.42 5.31
N ARG A 76 -21.53 -1.64 5.33
CA ARG A 76 -20.72 -2.85 5.11
C ARG A 76 -20.12 -2.90 3.71
N ALA A 77 -20.86 -2.43 2.69
CA ALA A 77 -20.33 -2.30 1.34
C ALA A 77 -19.15 -1.30 1.29
N LEU A 78 -19.29 -0.14 1.95
CA LEU A 78 -18.24 0.86 2.09
C LEU A 78 -17.01 0.31 2.82
N GLN A 79 -17.19 -0.36 3.96
CA GLN A 79 -16.11 -1.02 4.71
C GLN A 79 -15.38 -2.08 3.87
N ASN A 80 -16.10 -2.85 3.06
CA ASN A 80 -15.49 -3.83 2.16
C ASN A 80 -14.62 -3.15 1.09
N LYS A 81 -15.12 -2.07 0.45
CA LYS A 81 -14.33 -1.32 -0.54
C LYS A 81 -13.14 -0.58 0.07
N PHE A 82 -13.26 -0.13 1.31
CA PHE A 82 -12.13 0.37 2.07
C PHE A 82 -11.04 -0.69 2.21
N ASN A 83 -11.40 -1.91 2.67
CA ASN A 83 -10.44 -3.00 2.85
C ASN A 83 -9.77 -3.42 1.54
N GLU A 84 -10.53 -3.56 0.46
CA GLU A 84 -9.99 -3.87 -0.88
C GLU A 84 -8.97 -2.80 -1.32
N SER A 85 -9.31 -1.52 -1.15
CA SER A 85 -8.43 -0.39 -1.53
C SER A 85 -7.17 -0.34 -0.69
N TYR A 86 -7.30 -0.59 0.62
CA TYR A 86 -6.15 -0.54 1.52
C TYR A 86 -5.19 -1.71 1.24
N ILE A 87 -5.70 -2.90 0.89
CA ILE A 87 -4.89 -4.03 0.42
C ILE A 87 -4.16 -3.69 -0.90
N ALA A 88 -4.86 -3.08 -1.86
CA ALA A 88 -4.24 -2.64 -3.11
C ALA A 88 -3.11 -1.63 -2.85
N TRP A 89 -3.29 -0.71 -1.91
CA TRP A 89 -2.24 0.21 -1.48
C TRP A 89 -1.03 -0.53 -0.90
N GLN A 90 -1.25 -1.49 0.01
CA GLN A 90 -0.15 -2.26 0.58
C GLN A 90 0.69 -2.95 -0.51
N ALA A 91 0.05 -3.45 -1.58
CA ALA A 91 0.73 -4.12 -2.67
C ALA A 91 1.75 -3.24 -3.40
N CYS A 92 1.48 -1.94 -3.59
CA CYS A 92 2.39 -0.98 -4.24
C CYS A 92 3.17 -0.07 -3.28
N SER A 93 2.95 -0.17 -1.97
CA SER A 93 3.51 0.74 -0.96
C SER A 93 5.04 0.78 -0.88
N PHE A 94 5.74 -0.19 -1.48
CA PHE A 94 7.19 -0.19 -1.60
C PHE A 94 7.74 0.81 -2.63
N VAL A 95 6.89 1.27 -3.55
CA VAL A 95 7.27 2.24 -4.59
C VAL A 95 7.24 3.65 -3.98
N ASN A 96 8.37 4.02 -3.40
CA ASN A 96 8.58 5.31 -2.72
C ASN A 96 9.73 6.10 -3.37
N TYR A 97 9.79 6.05 -4.70
CA TYR A 97 10.82 6.62 -5.56
C TYR A 97 10.19 7.09 -6.87
N GLY A 98 10.91 7.92 -7.65
CA GLY A 98 10.38 8.59 -8.83
C GLY A 98 10.15 10.06 -8.53
N ASN A 99 9.01 10.61 -8.95
CA ASN A 99 8.68 12.01 -8.73
C ASN A 99 8.17 12.30 -7.30
N THR A 100 7.88 13.58 -7.04
CA THR A 100 7.34 14.04 -5.76
C THR A 100 6.04 13.34 -5.37
N THR A 101 5.14 13.04 -6.32
CA THR A 101 3.88 12.33 -6.05
C THR A 101 4.15 10.99 -5.36
N LEU A 102 5.05 10.15 -5.90
CA LEU A 102 5.38 8.86 -5.30
C LEU A 102 6.18 8.99 -4.00
N LEU A 103 7.04 10.01 -3.90
CA LEU A 103 7.83 10.26 -2.68
C LEU A 103 6.94 10.61 -1.48
N THR A 104 5.83 11.32 -1.69
CA THR A 104 4.89 11.74 -0.65
C THR A 104 3.71 10.80 -0.45
N LEU A 105 3.48 9.87 -1.39
CA LEU A 105 2.27 9.04 -1.41
C LEU A 105 2.05 8.27 -0.10
N SER A 106 3.11 7.70 0.48
CA SER A 106 2.98 6.97 1.74
C SER A 106 2.62 7.86 2.93
N SER A 107 3.12 9.11 2.98
CA SER A 107 2.73 10.03 4.05
C SER A 107 1.31 10.57 3.87
N THR A 108 0.82 10.63 2.64
CA THR A 108 -0.54 11.05 2.33
C THR A 108 -1.55 9.93 2.58
N LEU A 109 -1.26 8.71 2.12
CA LEU A 109 -2.20 7.59 2.19
C LEU A 109 -2.08 6.79 3.49
N ASN A 110 -0.95 6.80 4.18
CA ASN A 110 -0.68 5.81 5.23
C ASN A 110 0.22 6.30 6.37
N THR A 111 -0.01 7.51 6.87
CA THR A 111 0.63 7.96 8.11
C THR A 111 -0.01 7.25 9.31
N TYR A 112 0.77 6.43 10.02
CA TYR A 112 0.34 5.65 11.17
C TYR A 112 1.27 5.87 12.38
N PRO A 113 0.74 6.00 13.61
CA PRO A 113 -0.68 6.06 13.96
C PRO A 113 -1.35 7.39 13.54
N THR A 114 -2.68 7.34 13.37
CA THR A 114 -3.50 8.53 13.09
C THR A 114 -3.80 9.31 14.38
N ASP A 115 -3.97 10.64 14.27
CA ASP A 115 -4.33 11.49 15.41
C ASP A 115 -5.86 11.63 15.53
N VAL A 116 -6.47 10.74 16.32
CA VAL A 116 -7.93 10.66 16.51
C VAL A 116 -8.50 11.93 17.13
N ASP A 117 -7.80 12.53 18.10
CA ASP A 117 -8.26 13.77 18.75
C ASP A 117 -8.32 14.91 17.73
N LYS A 118 -7.31 15.01 16.85
CA LYS A 118 -7.30 15.99 15.78
C LYS A 118 -8.38 15.69 14.72
N ILE A 119 -8.64 14.43 14.37
CA ILE A 119 -9.78 14.07 13.50
C ILE A 119 -11.09 14.58 14.12
N ASN A 120 -11.34 14.26 15.39
CA ASN A 120 -12.58 14.65 16.06
C ASN A 120 -12.75 16.18 16.10
N SER A 121 -11.66 16.94 16.25
CA SER A 121 -11.70 18.41 16.18
C SER A 121 -12.18 18.96 14.82
N THR A 122 -12.01 18.19 13.72
CA THR A 122 -12.53 18.59 12.40
C THR A 122 -14.05 18.49 12.30
N PHE A 123 -14.71 17.73 13.19
CA PHE A 123 -16.17 17.59 13.20
C PHE A 123 -16.85 18.76 13.92
N GLU A 124 -16.10 19.47 14.76
CA GLU A 124 -16.60 20.55 15.60
C GLU A 124 -16.33 21.93 14.99
N THR A 125 -15.38 22.03 14.05
CA THR A 125 -15.04 23.30 13.42
C THR A 125 -16.08 23.73 12.39
N THR A 126 -16.33 25.04 12.31
CA THR A 126 -17.11 25.67 11.24
C THR A 126 -16.21 26.35 10.20
N GLU A 127 -14.89 26.33 10.42
CA GLU A 127 -13.91 26.89 9.49
C GLU A 127 -13.60 25.90 8.37
N GLU A 128 -13.41 26.41 7.16
CA GLU A 128 -13.00 25.61 6.02
C GLU A 128 -11.59 25.04 6.27
N PHE A 129 -11.40 23.74 6.02
CA PHE A 129 -10.10 23.10 6.12
C PHE A 129 -9.66 22.42 4.81
N ASP A 130 -8.36 22.47 4.57
CA ASP A 130 -7.68 21.81 3.47
C ASP A 130 -6.85 20.64 4.01
N LEU A 131 -7.31 19.41 3.75
CA LEU A 131 -6.63 18.18 4.15
C LEU A 131 -5.24 18.01 3.52
N LYS A 132 -4.91 18.76 2.45
CA LYS A 132 -3.56 18.75 1.87
C LYS A 132 -2.55 19.60 2.64
N SER A 133 -3.01 20.43 3.59
CA SER A 133 -2.10 21.24 4.39
C SER A 133 -1.33 20.40 5.42
N ALA A 134 -0.11 20.84 5.75
CA ALA A 134 0.80 20.10 6.63
C ALA A 134 0.23 19.85 8.04
N GLU A 135 -0.73 20.66 8.49
CA GLU A 135 -1.41 20.49 9.77
C GLU A 135 -2.20 19.17 9.85
N TYR A 136 -2.75 18.71 8.73
CA TYR A 136 -3.60 17.52 8.67
C TYR A 136 -2.86 16.24 8.25
N ALA A 137 -1.54 16.31 8.05
CA ALA A 137 -0.74 15.20 7.53
C ALA A 137 -0.83 13.90 8.37
N LYS A 138 -1.22 13.99 9.65
CA LYS A 138 -1.40 12.83 10.55
C LYS A 138 -2.85 12.35 10.69
N ILE A 139 -3.79 12.96 9.98
CA ILE A 139 -5.21 12.63 10.07
C ILE A 139 -5.81 12.22 8.74
N ILE A 140 -5.02 12.01 7.69
CA ILE A 140 -5.50 11.74 6.33
C ILE A 140 -5.16 10.32 5.89
N GLY A 141 -5.67 9.92 4.73
CA GLY A 141 -5.43 8.62 4.13
C GLY A 141 -6.22 7.51 4.80
N PHE A 142 -5.78 6.27 4.58
CA PHE A 142 -6.44 5.07 5.08
C PHE A 142 -6.54 5.03 6.61
N PRO A 143 -5.52 5.39 7.40
CA PRO A 143 -5.63 5.38 8.86
C PRO A 143 -6.71 6.33 9.42
N GLY A 144 -6.90 7.50 8.80
CA GLY A 144 -7.98 8.42 9.21
C GLY A 144 -9.38 7.88 8.89
N LEU A 145 -9.52 7.25 7.73
CA LEU A 145 -10.78 6.63 7.30
C LEU A 145 -11.07 5.31 8.05
N ASP A 146 -10.04 4.58 8.47
CA ASP A 146 -10.14 3.39 9.32
C ASP A 146 -10.85 3.72 10.65
N TYR A 147 -10.38 4.77 11.34
CA TYR A 147 -11.03 5.25 12.56
C TYR A 147 -12.52 5.57 12.34
N LEU A 148 -12.86 6.25 11.24
CA LEU A 148 -14.25 6.58 10.95
C LEU A 148 -15.13 5.34 10.79
N LEU A 149 -14.63 4.35 10.05
CA LEU A 149 -15.40 3.23 9.54
C LEU A 149 -15.42 2.03 10.46
N PHE A 150 -14.49 1.90 11.41
CA PHE A 150 -14.35 0.69 12.23
C PHE A 150 -14.38 0.93 13.74
N GLU A 151 -14.22 2.16 14.23
CA GLU A 151 -14.27 2.44 15.66
C GLU A 151 -15.72 2.57 16.17
N GLY A 152 -16.13 1.67 17.06
CA GLY A 152 -17.45 1.66 17.69
C GLY A 152 -18.43 0.65 17.09
N ASN A 153 -19.69 0.71 17.52
CA ASN A 153 -20.75 -0.14 16.98
C ASN A 153 -21.38 0.45 15.70
N GLU A 154 -22.16 -0.35 14.96
CA GLU A 154 -22.74 0.06 13.67
C GLU A 154 -23.50 1.39 13.73
N ASN A 155 -24.27 1.65 14.78
CA ASN A 155 -25.04 2.90 14.90
C ASN A 155 -24.13 4.10 15.16
N GLU A 156 -23.08 3.94 15.97
CA GLU A 156 -22.10 5.00 16.24
C GLU A 156 -21.32 5.37 14.98
N ILE A 157 -20.93 4.36 14.19
CA ILE A 157 -20.24 4.57 12.91
C ILE A 157 -21.16 5.27 11.91
N ILE A 158 -22.41 4.81 11.78
CA ILE A 158 -23.40 5.46 10.92
C ILE A 158 -23.57 6.92 11.31
N GLU A 159 -23.83 7.22 12.59
CA GLU A 159 -23.99 8.60 13.08
C GLU A 159 -22.74 9.44 12.77
N ARG A 160 -21.54 8.91 13.01
CA ARG A 160 -20.28 9.61 12.74
C ARG A 160 -20.15 9.98 11.26
N VAL A 161 -20.28 9.01 10.36
CA VAL A 161 -20.01 9.20 8.92
C VAL A 161 -21.14 9.99 8.24
N SER A 162 -22.40 9.76 8.61
CA SER A 162 -23.55 10.37 7.93
C SER A 162 -23.99 11.73 8.50
N SER A 163 -23.36 12.21 9.59
CA SER A 163 -23.77 13.48 10.21
C SER A 163 -22.63 14.36 10.72
N LYS A 164 -21.67 13.79 11.47
CA LYS A 164 -20.62 14.59 12.13
C LYS A 164 -19.41 14.82 11.22
N ALA A 165 -19.02 13.79 10.48
CA ALA A 165 -17.76 13.73 9.75
C ALA A 165 -17.92 13.83 8.23
N ILE A 166 -19.09 14.26 7.72
CA ILE A 166 -19.43 14.23 6.27
C ILE A 166 -18.33 14.90 5.44
N GLU A 167 -17.98 16.16 5.78
CA GLU A 167 -17.01 16.93 5.00
C GLU A 167 -15.61 16.30 5.06
N TYR A 168 -15.16 15.89 6.25
CA TYR A 168 -13.86 15.24 6.42
C TYR A 168 -13.81 13.90 5.67
N CYS A 169 -14.86 13.07 5.77
CA CYS A 169 -14.92 11.76 5.11
C CYS A 169 -14.91 11.92 3.59
N SER A 170 -15.74 12.81 3.05
CA SER A 170 -15.79 13.11 1.62
C SER A 170 -14.44 13.61 1.09
N LYS A 171 -13.83 14.60 1.75
CA LYS A 171 -12.51 15.12 1.36
C LYS A 171 -11.40 14.07 1.46
N ASN A 172 -11.43 13.21 2.48
CA ASN A 172 -10.39 12.19 2.65
C ASN A 172 -10.52 11.05 1.61
N VAL A 173 -11.75 10.64 1.27
CA VAL A 173 -12.02 9.68 0.20
C VAL A 173 -11.56 10.23 -1.16
N ASP A 174 -11.89 11.49 -1.47
CA ASP A 174 -11.45 12.17 -2.70
C ASP A 174 -9.91 12.30 -2.77
N LEU A 175 -9.27 12.64 -1.64
CA LEU A 175 -7.81 12.69 -1.53
C LEU A 175 -7.18 11.34 -1.85
N ILE A 176 -7.66 10.26 -1.23
CA ILE A 176 -7.14 8.90 -1.46
C ILE A 176 -7.23 8.52 -2.94
N LYS A 177 -8.37 8.76 -3.57
CA LYS A 177 -8.59 8.49 -4.99
C LYS A 177 -7.68 9.34 -5.86
N THR A 178 -7.66 10.66 -5.66
CA THR A 178 -6.90 11.60 -6.49
C THR A 178 -5.39 11.31 -6.48
N GLU A 179 -4.83 10.99 -5.31
CA GLU A 179 -3.40 10.70 -5.19
C GLU A 179 -3.06 9.31 -5.78
N SER A 180 -3.99 8.34 -5.68
CA SER A 180 -3.88 7.02 -6.32
C SER A 180 -3.92 7.12 -7.85
N GLU A 181 -4.85 7.91 -8.40
CA GLU A 181 -4.94 8.20 -9.83
C GLU A 181 -3.68 8.90 -10.34
N SER A 182 -3.14 9.85 -9.57
CA SER A 182 -1.91 10.56 -9.91
C SER A 182 -0.69 9.63 -9.93
N ALA A 183 -0.61 8.69 -8.99
CA ALA A 183 0.46 7.69 -8.96
C ALA A 183 0.41 6.73 -10.15
N TYR A 184 -0.78 6.24 -10.52
CA TYR A 184 -0.98 5.44 -11.73
C TYR A 184 -0.62 6.23 -12.99
N ALA A 185 -1.12 7.46 -13.12
CA ALA A 185 -0.87 8.31 -14.28
C ALA A 185 0.61 8.60 -14.47
N TYR A 186 1.37 8.79 -13.38
CA TYR A 186 2.82 8.96 -13.44
C TYR A 186 3.53 7.76 -14.09
N TRP A 187 3.26 6.54 -13.59
CA TRP A 187 3.84 5.32 -14.14
C TRP A 187 3.37 5.04 -15.57
N LYS A 188 2.07 5.24 -15.83
CA LYS A 188 1.44 4.90 -17.12
C LYS A 188 1.84 5.85 -18.24
N ASN A 189 1.80 7.15 -17.98
CA ASN A 189 2.00 8.17 -19.02
C ASN A 189 3.49 8.43 -19.27
N ASN A 190 4.36 8.12 -18.31
CA ASN A 190 5.81 8.19 -18.46
C ASN A 190 6.28 9.58 -18.93
N THR A 191 5.69 10.64 -18.35
CA THR A 191 5.87 12.02 -18.82
C THR A 191 7.28 12.57 -18.61
N ASP A 192 8.03 12.00 -17.66
CA ASP A 192 9.42 12.34 -17.34
C ASP A 192 10.41 11.28 -17.83
N ASN A 193 9.97 10.32 -18.66
CA ASN A 193 10.76 9.17 -19.14
C ASN A 193 11.22 8.18 -18.04
N PHE A 194 10.77 8.34 -16.78
CA PHE A 194 11.18 7.50 -15.66
C PHE A 194 10.85 6.01 -15.88
N TYR A 195 9.66 5.69 -16.42
CA TYR A 195 9.26 4.31 -16.71
C TYR A 195 10.21 3.64 -17.72
N THR A 196 10.57 4.34 -18.79
CA THR A 196 11.51 3.83 -19.80
C THR A 196 12.87 3.60 -19.18
N GLU A 197 13.38 4.58 -18.42
CA GLU A 197 14.69 4.49 -17.77
C GLU A 197 14.73 3.34 -16.76
N PHE A 198 13.65 3.18 -15.99
CA PHE A 198 13.52 2.10 -15.03
C PHE A 198 13.67 0.74 -15.70
N LYS A 199 12.92 0.49 -16.78
CA LYS A 199 12.91 -0.79 -17.49
C LYS A 199 14.17 -1.11 -18.27
N THR A 200 14.88 -0.08 -18.74
CA THR A 200 16.03 -0.26 -19.64
C THR A 200 17.37 -0.24 -18.92
N SER A 201 17.38 0.15 -17.64
CA SER A 201 18.61 0.18 -16.84
C SER A 201 19.17 -1.21 -16.59
N SER A 202 20.49 -1.32 -16.64
CA SER A 202 21.27 -2.47 -16.18
C SER A 202 22.25 -2.09 -15.05
N SER A 203 22.16 -0.85 -14.54
CA SER A 203 23.12 -0.33 -13.56
C SER A 203 22.82 -0.83 -12.15
N LYS A 204 23.90 -1.16 -11.42
CA LYS A 204 23.90 -1.47 -9.97
C LYS A 204 24.30 -0.27 -9.11
N THR A 205 24.60 0.88 -9.71
CA THR A 205 25.12 2.05 -8.98
C THR A 205 24.08 2.64 -8.04
N ASN A 206 24.54 3.36 -7.02
CA ASN A 206 23.65 4.19 -6.21
C ASN A 206 22.89 5.19 -7.10
N GLY A 207 21.59 5.37 -6.86
CA GLY A 207 20.71 6.21 -7.68
C GLY A 207 20.22 5.56 -8.98
N SER A 208 20.57 4.29 -9.25
CA SER A 208 20.00 3.54 -10.36
C SER A 208 18.59 3.04 -10.03
N PRO A 209 17.75 2.77 -11.06
CA PRO A 209 16.48 2.07 -10.90
C PRO A 209 16.55 0.77 -10.08
N PHE A 210 17.61 -0.02 -10.25
CA PHE A 210 17.82 -1.22 -9.44
C PHE A 210 17.99 -0.88 -7.95
N SER A 211 18.84 0.12 -7.64
CA SER A 211 19.00 0.57 -6.26
C SER A 211 17.71 1.14 -5.67
N PHE A 212 16.90 1.86 -6.45
CA PHE A 212 15.60 2.36 -6.00
C PHE A 212 14.62 1.25 -5.67
N PHE A 213 14.50 0.24 -6.53
CA PHE A 213 13.63 -0.91 -6.31
C PHE A 213 13.97 -1.64 -5.00
N ILE A 214 15.25 -1.99 -4.82
CA ILE A 214 15.71 -2.71 -3.61
C ILE A 214 15.53 -1.84 -2.37
N ASN A 215 15.96 -0.57 -2.41
CA ASN A 215 15.84 0.33 -1.26
C ASN A 215 14.37 0.60 -0.89
N GLY A 216 13.48 0.73 -1.89
CA GLY A 216 12.06 0.94 -1.67
C GLY A 216 11.42 -0.23 -0.94
N TYR A 217 11.74 -1.46 -1.35
CA TYR A 217 11.29 -2.69 -0.69
C TYR A 217 11.81 -2.80 0.74
N VAL A 218 13.11 -2.60 0.95
CA VAL A 218 13.73 -2.64 2.30
C VAL A 218 13.09 -1.59 3.21
N LYS A 219 12.93 -0.36 2.73
CA LYS A 219 12.28 0.72 3.49
C LYS A 219 10.86 0.35 3.88
N ASN A 220 10.09 -0.25 2.98
CA ASN A 220 8.72 -0.66 3.27
C ASN A 220 8.64 -1.72 4.38
N VAL A 221 9.50 -2.74 4.33
CA VAL A 221 9.60 -3.76 5.39
C VAL A 221 10.01 -3.15 6.73
N GLU A 222 10.95 -2.19 6.75
CA GLU A 222 11.34 -1.49 7.97
C GLU A 222 10.20 -0.63 8.56
N VAL A 223 9.39 0.01 7.71
CA VAL A 223 8.19 0.76 8.14
C VAL A 223 7.15 -0.19 8.73
N LEU A 224 6.87 -1.33 8.08
CA LEU A 224 5.97 -2.35 8.60
C LEU A 224 6.42 -2.85 9.99
N LYS A 225 7.69 -3.26 10.10
CA LYS A 225 8.26 -3.82 11.33
C LYS A 225 8.29 -2.82 12.49
N ASN A 226 8.81 -1.62 12.25
CA ASN A 226 9.06 -0.64 13.32
C ASN A 226 7.87 0.29 13.55
N GLY A 227 7.15 0.63 12.49
CA GLY A 227 6.06 1.63 12.51
C GLY A 227 4.67 1.04 12.72
N GLN A 228 4.39 -0.16 12.21
CA GLN A 228 3.05 -0.76 12.33
C GLN A 228 3.01 -1.88 13.37
N LEU A 229 4.01 -2.76 13.41
CA LEU A 229 4.09 -3.83 14.41
C LEU A 229 4.75 -3.39 15.72
N GLY A 230 5.63 -2.38 15.66
CA GLY A 230 6.41 -1.91 16.81
C GLY A 230 5.64 -1.01 17.77
N PHE A 231 4.57 -0.36 17.30
CA PHE A 231 3.65 0.40 18.13
C PHE A 231 2.47 -0.51 18.51
N PRO A 232 2.13 -0.64 19.80
CA PRO A 232 0.95 -1.41 20.20
C PRO A 232 -0.31 -0.76 19.58
N ALA A 233 -1.20 -1.63 19.08
CA ALA A 233 -2.53 -1.26 18.59
C ALA A 233 -3.39 -0.66 19.70
#